data_AF-A0A2P8DMQ5-F1
#
_entry.id   AF-A0A2P8DMQ5-F1
#
_cell.length_a   1.000
_cell.length_b   1.000
_cell.length_c   1.000
_cell.angle_alpha   90.00
_cell.angle_beta   90.00
_cell.angle_gamma   90.00
#
_symmetry.space_group_name_H-M   'P 1'
#
loop_
_entity.id
_entity.type
_entity.pdbx_description
1 polymer ?
#
loop_
_entity_poly.entity_id
_entity_poly.type
_entity_poly.pdbx_seq_one_letter_code
_entity_poly.pdbx_strand_id
1 'polypeptide(L)'
;MAGKSSRRSRVKPARQRTRRPQAQPDVEFTEEERPELPGPPVPPYAVVHKLLSAGARDKARAVNAVRQEARGEAEEQRRRYTDVASGVAAALHELRVLLARDGERLRGAGFADHADTLAALDRRIAATLANAGVRFIDPVGERYLAVADHLSVKHRPAEGEDTGLVVSETLSPGVLLDDGELLRPAQVFLAAGAPHTAEDAPAAEAGPAPPRTEPPEGGGAAPHGPETEENDT
;
A
#
# COMPACT_ATOMS: atom_id res chain seq x y z
N MET A 1 -36.36 30.42 27.78
CA MET A 1 -36.65 29.18 28.54
C MET A 1 -35.51 28.19 28.38
N ALA A 2 -35.14 27.53 29.48
CA ALA A 2 -34.33 26.32 29.71
C ALA A 2 -33.46 25.74 28.56
N GLY A 3 -32.21 25.32 28.75
CA GLY A 3 -31.43 25.11 29.96
C GLY A 3 -30.08 24.45 29.61
N LYS A 4 -29.01 24.95 30.22
CA LYS A 4 -27.64 24.42 30.16
C LYS A 4 -27.55 23.09 30.94
N SER A 5 -26.78 22.11 30.46
CA SER A 5 -26.19 21.12 31.36
C SER A 5 -24.90 20.49 30.82
N SER A 6 -23.79 21.18 31.10
CA SER A 6 -22.42 20.69 30.95
C SER A 6 -22.11 19.73 32.11
N ARG A 7 -22.06 18.42 31.83
CA ARG A 7 -21.58 17.40 32.78
C ARG A 7 -20.05 17.44 32.87
N ARG A 8 -19.53 18.21 33.83
CA ARG A 8 -18.12 18.12 34.24
C ARG A 8 -17.95 16.88 35.12
N SER A 9 -17.32 15.86 34.57
CA SER A 9 -16.80 14.70 35.28
C SER A 9 -15.75 15.15 36.31
N ARG A 10 -16.07 15.00 37.61
CA ARG A 10 -15.12 15.15 38.73
C ARG A 10 -14.28 13.88 38.81
N VAL A 11 -13.07 13.92 38.29
CA VAL A 11 -12.04 12.90 38.54
C VAL A 11 -11.63 13.03 40.03
N LYS A 12 -11.87 11.96 40.80
CA LYS A 12 -11.43 11.88 42.20
C LYS A 12 -9.90 11.72 42.23
N PRO A 13 -9.16 12.47 43.06
CA PRO A 13 -7.72 12.25 43.22
C PRO A 13 -7.48 10.89 43.89
N ALA A 14 -6.57 10.11 43.32
CA ALA A 14 -6.12 8.85 43.88
C ALA A 14 -5.48 9.09 45.26
N ARG A 15 -6.01 8.43 46.29
CA ARG A 15 -5.44 8.43 47.63
C ARG A 15 -4.03 7.84 47.56
N GLN A 16 -3.02 8.68 47.72
CA GLN A 16 -1.64 8.25 47.96
C GLN A 16 -1.60 7.52 49.31
N ARG A 17 -1.44 6.19 49.27
CA ARG A 17 -1.07 5.40 50.44
C ARG A 17 0.36 5.77 50.81
N THR A 18 0.50 6.56 51.86
CA THR A 18 1.77 6.73 52.58
C THR A 18 2.19 5.37 53.12
N ARG A 19 3.16 4.72 52.47
CA ARG A 19 3.86 3.56 53.02
C ARG A 19 4.62 4.04 54.26
N ARG A 20 4.33 3.44 55.42
CA ARG A 20 5.19 3.55 56.61
C ARG A 20 6.62 3.13 56.22
N PRO A 21 7.66 3.83 56.68
CA PRO A 21 9.02 3.32 56.58
C PRO A 21 9.10 2.01 57.37
N GLN A 22 9.47 0.92 56.69
CA GLN A 22 9.86 -0.31 57.37
C GLN A 22 11.13 -0.02 58.16
N ALA A 23 11.14 -0.41 59.44
CA ALA A 23 12.34 -0.42 60.26
C ALA A 23 13.42 -1.23 59.52
N GLN A 24 14.59 -0.63 59.37
CA GLN A 24 15.75 -1.29 58.80
C GLN A 24 16.13 -2.46 59.74
N PRO A 25 16.33 -3.68 59.22
CA PRO A 25 16.91 -4.74 60.03
C PRO A 25 18.34 -4.35 60.41
N ASP A 26 18.71 -4.62 61.65
CA ASP A 26 20.07 -4.48 62.15
C ASP A 26 21.02 -5.25 61.23
N VAL A 27 21.91 -4.52 60.56
CA VAL A 27 22.95 -5.09 59.71
C VAL A 27 24.03 -5.64 60.63
N GLU A 28 24.03 -6.95 60.83
CA GLU A 28 25.16 -7.65 61.44
C GLU A 28 26.37 -7.52 60.50
N PHE A 29 27.36 -6.73 60.92
CA PHE A 29 28.65 -6.61 60.26
C PHE A 29 29.38 -7.95 60.38
N THR A 30 29.29 -8.77 59.34
CA THR A 30 30.13 -9.94 59.16
C THR A 30 31.52 -9.48 58.69
N GLU A 31 32.59 -10.01 59.30
CA GLU A 31 34.01 -9.64 59.12
C GLU A 31 34.59 -9.89 57.70
N GLU A 32 33.76 -10.00 56.67
CA GLU A 32 34.20 -10.15 55.28
C GLU A 32 34.52 -8.81 54.59
N GLU A 33 34.29 -7.67 55.25
CA GLU A 33 34.73 -6.34 54.79
C GLU A 33 36.25 -6.12 55.00
N ARG A 34 37.07 -6.97 54.37
CA ARG A 34 38.50 -6.68 54.18
C ARG A 34 38.60 -5.54 53.17
N PRO A 35 39.23 -4.39 53.49
CA PRO A 35 39.45 -3.34 52.50
C PRO A 35 40.33 -3.89 51.38
N GLU A 36 39.76 -4.02 50.18
CA GLU A 36 40.53 -4.36 48.98
C GLU A 36 41.67 -3.35 48.84
N LEU A 37 42.90 -3.85 48.78
CA LEU A 37 44.09 -3.05 48.53
C LEU A 37 43.85 -2.18 47.29
N PRO A 38 44.21 -0.88 47.32
CA PRO A 38 44.02 -0.01 46.18
C PRO A 38 44.78 -0.60 44.99
N GLY A 39 44.02 -1.06 43.99
CA GLY A 39 44.59 -1.53 42.74
C GLY A 39 45.50 -0.47 42.11
N PRO A 40 46.42 -0.87 41.23
CA PRO A 40 47.38 0.05 40.62
C PRO A 40 46.66 1.26 39.99
N PRO A 41 47.21 2.48 40.12
CA PRO A 41 46.55 3.70 39.67
C PRO A 41 46.21 3.58 38.18
N VAL A 42 44.94 3.79 37.85
CA VAL A 42 44.47 3.74 36.46
C VAL A 42 45.25 4.78 35.67
N PRO A 43 45.95 4.40 34.60
CA PRO A 43 46.74 5.35 33.86
C PRO A 43 45.82 6.34 33.16
N PRO A 44 46.23 7.62 33.03
CA PRO A 44 45.36 8.70 32.54
C PRO A 44 44.82 8.43 31.13
N TYR A 45 45.59 7.74 30.27
CA TYR A 45 45.14 7.35 28.94
C TYR A 45 43.96 6.37 28.95
N ALA A 46 43.85 5.51 29.97
CA ALA A 46 42.75 4.55 30.07
C ALA A 46 41.44 5.24 30.44
N VAL A 47 41.50 6.34 31.21
CA VAL A 47 40.33 7.18 31.51
C VAL A 47 39.83 7.89 30.25
N VAL A 48 40.74 8.49 29.48
CA VAL A 48 40.41 9.15 28.20
C VAL A 48 39.81 8.15 27.21
N HIS A 49 40.41 6.97 27.06
CA HIS A 49 39.89 5.93 26.17
C HIS A 49 38.50 5.45 26.63
N LYS A 50 38.27 5.28 27.94
CA LYS A 50 36.94 4.94 28.46
C LYS A 50 35.90 6.01 28.13
N LEU A 51 36.23 7.30 28.32
CA LEU A 51 35.34 8.41 27.98
C LEU A 51 35.04 8.50 26.48
N LEU A 52 36.07 8.38 25.62
CA LEU A 52 35.88 8.38 24.17
C LEU A 52 35.05 7.18 23.70
N SER A 53 35.31 5.99 24.24
CA SER A 53 34.54 4.79 23.90
C SER A 53 33.10 4.86 24.42
N ALA A 54 32.85 5.53 25.55
CA ALA A 54 31.51 5.78 26.06
C ALA A 54 30.76 6.77 25.16
N GLY A 55 31.39 7.90 24.82
CA GLY A 55 30.81 8.87 23.88
C GLY A 55 30.54 8.29 22.48
N ALA A 56 31.42 7.42 21.98
CA ALA A 56 31.21 6.70 20.72
C ALA A 56 30.01 5.74 20.79
N ARG A 57 29.84 5.03 21.92
CA ARG A 57 28.69 4.15 22.16
C ARG A 57 27.39 4.95 22.28
N ASP A 58 27.40 6.08 22.97
CA ASP A 58 26.23 6.94 23.12
C ASP A 58 25.82 7.54 21.78
N LYS A 59 26.79 7.99 20.97
CA LYS A 59 26.54 8.44 19.60
C LYS A 59 25.95 7.32 18.74
N ALA A 60 26.50 6.10 18.81
CA ALA A 60 25.97 4.96 18.06
C ALA A 60 24.52 4.61 18.49
N ARG A 61 24.23 4.67 19.79
CA ARG A 61 22.87 4.48 20.33
C ARG A 61 21.91 5.56 19.84
N ALA A 62 22.32 6.83 19.87
CA ALA A 62 21.51 7.94 19.38
C ALA A 62 21.21 7.81 17.88
N VAL A 63 22.22 7.47 17.05
CA VAL A 63 22.02 7.24 15.61
C VAL A 63 21.09 6.06 15.36
N ASN A 64 21.22 4.97 16.11
CA ASN A 64 20.33 3.82 15.97
C ASN A 64 18.90 4.15 16.43
N ALA A 65 18.72 4.95 17.47
CA ALA A 65 17.40 5.40 17.92
C ALA A 65 16.70 6.23 16.83
N VAL A 66 17.38 7.22 16.26
CA VAL A 66 16.85 8.03 15.15
C VAL A 66 16.51 7.17 13.93
N ARG A 67 17.34 6.17 13.59
CA ARG A 67 17.05 5.24 12.49
C ARG A 67 15.83 4.36 12.77
N GLN A 68 15.64 3.92 14.01
CA GLN A 68 14.47 3.12 14.38
C GLN A 68 13.19 3.97 14.37
N GLU A 69 13.26 5.21 14.84
CA GLU A 69 12.14 6.17 14.76
C GLU A 69 11.76 6.44 13.30
N ALA A 70 12.74 6.76 12.44
CA ALA A 70 12.50 7.00 11.02
C ALA A 70 11.89 5.77 10.30
N ARG A 71 12.33 4.55 10.67
CA ARG A 71 11.73 3.32 10.16
C ARG A 71 10.30 3.14 10.64
N GLY A 72 10.04 3.40 11.93
CA GLY A 72 8.70 3.33 12.50
C GLY A 72 7.73 4.29 11.83
N GLU A 73 8.15 5.53 11.59
CA GLU A 73 7.35 6.53 10.88
C GLU A 73 7.05 6.11 9.43
N ALA A 74 8.06 5.61 8.71
CA ALA A 74 7.88 5.12 7.34
C ALA A 74 6.93 3.91 7.27
N GLU A 75 7.05 2.97 8.21
CA GLU A 75 6.15 1.82 8.32
C GLU A 75 4.72 2.25 8.64
N GLU A 76 4.53 3.22 9.54
CA GLU A 76 3.22 3.75 9.88
C GLU A 76 2.57 4.48 8.70
N GLN A 77 3.33 5.32 7.99
CA GLN A 77 2.87 5.98 6.76
C GLN A 77 2.47 4.95 5.70
N ARG A 78 3.28 3.91 5.50
CA ARG A 78 2.98 2.81 4.57
C ARG A 78 1.69 2.10 4.95
N ARG A 79 1.48 1.77 6.23
CA ARG A 79 0.22 1.14 6.69
C ARG A 79 -0.99 2.02 6.39
N ARG A 80 -0.92 3.31 6.73
CA ARG A 80 -2.01 4.27 6.44
C ARG A 80 -2.30 4.35 4.94
N TYR A 81 -1.26 4.40 4.13
CA TYR A 81 -1.41 4.42 2.67
C TYR A 81 -2.08 3.15 2.15
N THR A 82 -1.63 1.97 2.59
CA THR A 82 -2.21 0.68 2.22
C THR A 82 -3.68 0.58 2.63
N ASP A 83 -4.02 1.02 3.84
CA ASP A 83 -5.41 1.01 4.33
C ASP A 83 -6.31 1.90 3.46
N VAL A 84 -5.85 3.12 3.15
CA VAL A 84 -6.57 4.04 2.26
C VAL A 84 -6.71 3.46 0.85
N ALA A 85 -5.63 2.95 0.28
CA ALA A 85 -5.65 2.36 -1.06
C ALA A 85 -6.64 1.19 -1.14
N SER A 86 -6.64 0.30 -0.13
CA SER A 86 -7.57 -0.83 -0.06
C SER A 86 -9.02 -0.40 0.17
N GLY A 87 -9.25 0.65 0.98
CA GLY A 87 -10.59 1.21 1.19
C GLY A 87 -11.16 1.85 -0.07
N VAL A 88 -10.34 2.59 -0.82
CA VAL A 88 -10.75 3.18 -2.10
C VAL A 88 -10.98 2.10 -3.15
N ALA A 89 -10.14 1.06 -3.21
CA ALA A 89 -10.34 -0.09 -4.08
C ALA A 89 -11.72 -0.73 -3.87
N ALA A 90 -12.06 -1.01 -2.60
CA ALA A 90 -13.34 -1.59 -2.22
C ALA A 90 -14.52 -0.69 -2.64
N ALA A 91 -14.44 0.61 -2.34
CA ALA A 91 -15.49 1.56 -2.70
C ALA A 91 -15.70 1.67 -4.23
N LEU A 92 -14.63 1.66 -5.02
CA LEU A 92 -14.73 1.66 -6.48
C LEU A 92 -15.34 0.36 -7.02
N HIS A 93 -14.95 -0.78 -6.45
CA HIS A 93 -15.54 -2.05 -6.83
C HIS A 93 -17.04 -2.11 -6.49
N GLU A 94 -17.45 -1.66 -5.31
CA GLU A 94 -18.88 -1.55 -4.94
C GLU A 94 -19.65 -0.63 -5.90
N LEU A 95 -19.06 0.51 -6.26
CA LEU A 95 -19.65 1.43 -7.24
C LEU A 95 -19.83 0.76 -8.61
N ARG A 96 -18.82 0.00 -9.08
CA ARG A 96 -18.90 -0.73 -10.35
C ARG A 96 -19.96 -1.82 -10.33
N VAL A 97 -20.03 -2.59 -9.24
CA VAL A 97 -21.07 -3.61 -9.06
C VAL A 97 -22.46 -2.98 -9.07
N LEU A 98 -22.64 -1.85 -8.39
CA LEU A 98 -23.91 -1.11 -8.38
C LEU A 98 -24.28 -0.62 -9.79
N LEU A 99 -23.34 0.02 -10.50
CA LEU A 99 -23.56 0.50 -11.86
C LEU A 99 -23.87 -0.63 -12.83
N ALA A 100 -23.19 -1.77 -12.72
CA ALA A 100 -23.46 -2.95 -13.55
C ALA A 100 -24.85 -3.54 -13.29
N ARG A 101 -25.28 -3.57 -12.02
CA ARG A 101 -26.58 -4.13 -11.61
C ARG A 101 -27.76 -3.22 -11.92
N ASP A 102 -27.64 -1.94 -11.63
CA ASP A 102 -28.77 -0.98 -11.65
C ASP A 102 -28.64 0.09 -12.73
N GLY A 103 -27.57 0.10 -13.53
CA GLY A 103 -27.33 1.10 -14.57
C GLY A 103 -28.48 1.24 -15.59
N GLU A 104 -29.01 0.11 -16.08
CA GLU A 104 -30.16 0.13 -17.00
C GLU A 104 -31.44 0.66 -16.36
N ARG A 105 -31.64 0.37 -15.07
CA ARG A 105 -32.79 0.90 -14.31
C ARG A 105 -32.66 2.40 -14.11
N LEU A 106 -31.47 2.88 -13.78
CA LEU A 106 -31.18 4.31 -13.64
C LEU A 106 -31.42 5.04 -14.96
N ARG A 107 -30.97 4.48 -16.09
CA ARG A 107 -31.24 5.03 -17.43
C ARG A 107 -32.73 5.07 -17.75
N GLY A 108 -33.45 3.96 -17.52
CA GLY A 108 -34.89 3.89 -17.74
C GLY A 108 -35.70 4.86 -16.85
N ALA A 109 -35.18 5.21 -15.67
CA ALA A 109 -35.76 6.19 -14.76
C ALA A 109 -35.36 7.65 -15.07
N GLY A 110 -34.61 7.91 -16.15
CA GLY A 110 -34.20 9.25 -16.57
C GLY A 110 -32.93 9.78 -15.90
N PHE A 111 -32.17 8.93 -15.19
CA PHE A 111 -30.91 9.28 -14.53
C PHE A 111 -29.66 8.89 -15.33
N ALA A 112 -29.74 8.85 -16.66
CA ALA A 112 -28.62 8.46 -17.53
C ALA A 112 -27.36 9.30 -17.27
N ASP A 113 -27.50 10.63 -17.24
CA ASP A 113 -26.39 11.56 -17.00
C ASP A 113 -25.69 11.32 -15.65
N HIS A 114 -26.45 10.92 -14.63
CA HIS A 114 -25.91 10.62 -13.31
C HIS A 114 -25.10 9.31 -13.33
N ALA A 115 -25.62 8.28 -14.00
CA ALA A 115 -24.90 7.01 -14.17
C ALA A 115 -23.59 7.23 -14.95
N ASP A 116 -23.61 8.03 -16.01
CA ASP A 116 -22.43 8.34 -16.81
C ASP A 116 -21.42 9.19 -16.03
N THR A 117 -21.89 10.14 -15.21
CA THR A 117 -21.03 10.94 -14.32
C THR A 117 -20.34 10.06 -13.28
N LEU A 118 -21.05 9.12 -12.67
CA LEU A 118 -20.47 8.17 -11.71
C LEU A 118 -19.43 7.26 -12.38
N ALA A 119 -19.70 6.76 -13.58
CA ALA A 119 -18.74 5.98 -14.35
C ALA A 119 -17.50 6.80 -14.74
N ALA A 120 -17.65 8.09 -15.06
CA ALA A 120 -16.53 8.98 -15.34
C ALA A 120 -15.68 9.24 -14.08
N LEU A 121 -16.32 9.42 -12.92
CA LEU A 121 -15.63 9.57 -11.64
C LEU A 121 -14.85 8.31 -11.27
N ASP A 122 -15.44 7.12 -11.43
CA ASP A 122 -14.74 5.84 -11.23
C ASP A 122 -13.45 5.77 -12.05
N ARG A 123 -13.55 6.01 -13.37
CA ARG A 123 -12.38 6.00 -14.27
C ARG A 123 -11.32 7.02 -13.85
N ARG A 124 -11.73 8.22 -13.45
CA ARG A 124 -10.81 9.28 -13.03
C ARG A 124 -10.07 8.91 -11.75
N ILE A 125 -10.77 8.37 -10.75
CA ILE A 125 -10.15 7.95 -9.48
C ILE A 125 -9.20 6.77 -9.75
N ALA A 126 -9.65 5.78 -10.51
CA ALA A 126 -8.83 4.63 -10.89
C ALA A 126 -7.54 5.07 -11.63
N ALA A 127 -7.65 6.00 -12.59
CA ALA A 127 -6.49 6.54 -13.29
C ALA A 127 -5.55 7.33 -12.37
N THR A 128 -6.11 8.10 -11.42
CA THR A 128 -5.31 8.84 -10.43
C THR A 128 -4.51 7.90 -9.54
N LEU A 129 -5.11 6.78 -9.14
CA LEU A 129 -4.44 5.77 -8.31
C LEU A 129 -3.41 4.97 -9.11
N ALA A 130 -3.71 4.63 -10.36
CA ALA A 130 -2.73 4.03 -11.27
C ALA A 130 -1.50 4.94 -11.44
N ASN A 131 -1.70 6.25 -11.62
CA ASN A 131 -0.61 7.23 -11.69
C ASN A 131 0.16 7.38 -10.37
N ALA A 132 -0.47 7.04 -9.24
CA ALA A 132 0.17 6.99 -7.93
C ALA A 132 0.86 5.63 -7.66
N GLY A 133 0.90 4.74 -8.65
CA GLY A 133 1.52 3.43 -8.58
C GLY A 133 0.68 2.34 -7.92
N VAL A 134 -0.64 2.50 -7.89
CA VAL A 134 -1.59 1.52 -7.35
C VAL A 134 -2.41 0.90 -8.47
N ARG A 135 -2.33 -0.43 -8.61
CA ARG A 135 -3.10 -1.22 -9.54
C ARG A 135 -4.12 -2.07 -8.81
N PHE A 136 -5.36 -2.04 -9.28
CA PHE A 136 -6.42 -2.89 -8.75
C PHE A 136 -6.54 -4.16 -9.56
N ILE A 137 -6.70 -5.28 -8.85
CA ILE A 137 -6.87 -6.60 -9.42
C ILE A 137 -8.33 -6.98 -9.22
N ASP A 138 -9.09 -6.97 -10.31
CA ASP A 138 -10.49 -7.42 -10.34
C ASP A 138 -10.64 -8.48 -11.45
N PRO A 139 -10.30 -9.75 -11.14
CA PRO A 139 -10.03 -10.77 -12.15
C PRO A 139 -11.29 -11.53 -12.57
N VAL A 140 -12.48 -10.91 -12.53
CA VAL A 140 -13.72 -11.58 -12.95
C VAL A 140 -13.59 -12.07 -14.40
N GLY A 141 -13.85 -13.36 -14.62
CA GLY A 141 -13.72 -14.03 -15.91
C GLY A 141 -12.33 -14.59 -16.21
N GLU A 142 -11.31 -14.24 -15.42
CA GLU A 142 -9.95 -14.77 -15.59
C GLU A 142 -9.85 -16.23 -15.15
N ARG A 143 -8.91 -16.96 -15.76
CA ARG A 143 -8.59 -18.35 -15.35
C ARG A 143 -7.86 -18.33 -14.02
N TYR A 144 -8.24 -19.20 -13.09
CA TYR A 144 -7.67 -19.25 -11.75
C TYR A 144 -6.14 -19.33 -11.76
N LEU A 145 -5.56 -20.20 -12.59
CA LEU A 145 -4.11 -20.39 -12.66
C LEU A 145 -3.34 -19.15 -13.13
N ALA A 146 -3.95 -18.27 -13.93
CA ALA A 146 -3.29 -17.06 -14.43
C ALA A 146 -3.15 -15.98 -13.35
N VAL A 147 -4.03 -16.02 -12.34
CA VAL A 147 -4.12 -14.99 -11.31
C VAL A 147 -3.88 -15.51 -9.90
N ALA A 148 -3.66 -16.82 -9.71
CA ALA A 148 -3.63 -17.52 -8.43
C ALA A 148 -2.77 -16.83 -7.35
N ASP A 149 -1.59 -16.31 -7.74
CA ASP A 149 -0.66 -15.64 -6.83
C ASP A 149 -1.21 -14.36 -6.19
N HIS A 150 -2.27 -13.79 -6.79
CA HIS A 150 -2.89 -12.55 -6.34
C HIS A 150 -4.24 -12.76 -5.64
N LEU A 151 -4.69 -14.00 -5.43
CA LEU A 151 -6.05 -14.30 -4.96
C LEU A 151 -6.09 -14.90 -3.56
N SER A 152 -7.21 -14.63 -2.88
CA SER A 152 -7.69 -15.34 -1.71
C SER A 152 -9.05 -15.95 -2.04
N VAL A 153 -9.06 -17.25 -2.29
CA VAL A 153 -10.27 -17.98 -2.69
C VAL A 153 -11.19 -18.17 -1.49
N LYS A 154 -12.43 -17.66 -1.58
CA LYS A 154 -13.47 -17.81 -0.55
C LYS A 154 -14.42 -18.96 -0.82
N HIS A 155 -14.61 -19.31 -2.08
CA HIS A 155 -15.39 -20.46 -2.50
C HIS A 155 -14.73 -21.12 -3.70
N ARG A 156 -14.68 -22.46 -3.66
CA ARG A 156 -14.22 -23.33 -4.73
C ARG A 156 -15.21 -24.49 -4.90
N PRO A 157 -15.64 -24.82 -6.13
CA PRO A 157 -16.49 -25.98 -6.37
C PRO A 157 -15.72 -27.27 -6.05
N ALA A 158 -16.41 -28.25 -5.45
CA ALA A 158 -15.79 -29.47 -4.95
C ALA A 158 -15.23 -30.40 -6.06
N GLU A 159 -15.80 -30.33 -7.27
CA GLU A 159 -15.52 -31.27 -8.36
C GLU A 159 -14.67 -30.65 -9.50
N GLY A 160 -14.02 -29.51 -9.26
CA GLY A 160 -13.24 -28.79 -10.29
C GLY A 160 -11.72 -28.99 -10.17
N GLU A 161 -11.10 -29.51 -11.25
CA GLU A 161 -9.65 -29.41 -11.45
C GLU A 161 -9.25 -27.93 -11.59
N ASP A 162 -8.10 -27.54 -11.02
CA ASP A 162 -7.63 -26.14 -11.01
C ASP A 162 -7.50 -25.53 -12.40
N THR A 163 -7.19 -26.35 -13.42
CA THR A 163 -7.07 -25.97 -14.83
C THR A 163 -8.40 -25.52 -15.45
N GLY A 164 -9.52 -26.01 -14.93
CA GLY A 164 -10.87 -25.68 -15.39
C GLY A 164 -11.54 -24.58 -14.58
N LEU A 165 -10.88 -24.02 -13.56
CA LEU A 165 -11.49 -23.00 -12.71
C LEU A 165 -11.32 -21.59 -13.29
N VAL A 166 -12.40 -20.82 -13.23
CA VAL A 166 -12.42 -19.39 -13.57
C VAL A 166 -12.96 -18.60 -12.39
N VAL A 167 -12.54 -17.35 -12.28
CA VAL A 167 -13.09 -16.42 -11.30
C VAL A 167 -14.49 -16.01 -11.73
N SER A 168 -15.51 -16.44 -10.99
CA SER A 168 -16.89 -16.08 -11.30
C SER A 168 -17.30 -14.74 -10.70
N GLU A 169 -16.78 -14.42 -9.52
CA GLU A 169 -17.14 -13.23 -8.77
C GLU A 169 -15.95 -12.75 -7.93
N THR A 170 -15.73 -11.43 -7.92
CA THR A 170 -14.81 -10.77 -6.99
C THR A 170 -15.64 -10.17 -5.86
N LEU A 171 -15.32 -10.54 -4.62
CA LEU A 171 -15.95 -9.97 -3.41
C LEU A 171 -15.23 -8.71 -2.93
N SER A 172 -13.90 -8.69 -3.07
CA SER A 172 -13.10 -7.51 -2.80
C SER A 172 -11.90 -7.50 -3.74
N PRO A 173 -11.59 -6.38 -4.40
CA PRO A 173 -10.48 -6.30 -5.33
C PRO A 173 -9.14 -6.47 -4.61
N GLY A 174 -8.16 -6.99 -5.34
CA GLY A 174 -6.77 -7.00 -4.91
C GLY A 174 -6.11 -5.66 -5.16
N VAL A 175 -5.02 -5.38 -4.44
CA VAL A 175 -4.25 -4.15 -4.57
C VAL A 175 -2.79 -4.52 -4.74
N LEU A 176 -2.22 -4.09 -5.86
CA LEU A 176 -0.83 -4.29 -6.24
C LEU A 176 -0.15 -2.93 -6.41
N LEU A 177 1.08 -2.81 -5.96
CA LEU A 177 1.90 -1.64 -6.25
C LEU A 177 2.65 -1.82 -7.58
N ASP A 178 3.11 -0.72 -8.16
CA ASP A 178 3.86 -0.72 -9.42
C ASP A 178 5.20 -1.48 -9.34
N ASP A 179 5.76 -1.63 -8.15
CA ASP A 179 6.95 -2.46 -7.90
C ASP A 179 6.65 -3.97 -7.84
N GLY A 180 5.38 -4.35 -8.05
CA GLY A 180 4.90 -5.73 -7.98
C GLY A 180 4.56 -6.20 -6.57
N GLU A 181 4.64 -5.33 -5.56
CA GLU A 181 4.26 -5.71 -4.20
C GLU A 181 2.74 -5.88 -4.06
N LEU A 182 2.30 -7.07 -3.65
CA LEU A 182 0.90 -7.35 -3.36
C LEU A 182 0.55 -6.87 -1.96
N LEU A 183 -0.16 -5.75 -1.88
CA LEU A 183 -0.64 -5.19 -0.61
C LEU A 183 -1.83 -5.97 -0.05
N ARG A 184 -2.72 -6.43 -0.93
CA ARG A 184 -3.92 -7.18 -0.55
C ARG A 184 -4.33 -8.13 -1.67
N PRO A 185 -4.52 -9.42 -1.40
CA PRO A 185 -5.05 -10.35 -2.40
C PRO A 185 -6.53 -10.08 -2.69
N ALA A 186 -6.95 -10.28 -3.93
CA ALA A 186 -8.36 -10.20 -4.31
C ALA A 186 -9.13 -11.36 -3.68
N GLN A 187 -10.29 -11.10 -3.08
CA GLN A 187 -11.15 -12.15 -2.54
C GLN A 187 -12.16 -12.56 -3.59
N VAL A 188 -12.19 -13.83 -3.94
CA VAL A 188 -12.97 -14.31 -5.09
C VAL A 188 -13.74 -15.59 -4.81
N PHE A 189 -14.79 -15.79 -5.60
CA PHE A 189 -15.42 -17.08 -5.81
C PHE A 189 -15.00 -17.65 -7.16
N LEU A 190 -14.72 -18.94 -7.17
CA LEU A 190 -14.41 -19.69 -8.38
C LEU A 190 -15.65 -20.46 -8.84
N ALA A 191 -15.76 -20.64 -10.15
CA ALA A 191 -16.70 -21.56 -10.77
C ALA A 191 -15.95 -22.48 -11.74
N ALA A 192 -16.56 -23.61 -12.08
CA ALA A 192 -16.11 -24.40 -13.22
C ALA A 192 -16.33 -23.56 -14.48
N GLY A 193 -15.26 -23.28 -15.22
CA GLY A 193 -15.32 -22.66 -16.52
C GLY A 193 -15.95 -23.62 -17.53
N ALA A 194 -16.65 -23.08 -18.52
CA ALA A 194 -17.00 -23.87 -19.69
C ALA A 194 -15.71 -24.39 -20.33
N PRO A 195 -15.66 -25.65 -20.80
CA PRO A 195 -14.50 -26.14 -21.53
C PRO A 195 -14.29 -25.25 -22.76
N HIS A 196 -13.21 -24.47 -22.75
CA HIS A 196 -12.77 -23.77 -23.96
C HIS A 196 -12.40 -24.84 -24.98
N THR A 197 -13.27 -25.07 -25.96
CA THR A 197 -12.82 -25.55 -27.27
C THR A 197 -11.76 -24.56 -27.75
N ALA A 198 -10.54 -25.06 -27.95
CA ALA A 198 -9.47 -24.31 -28.56
C ALA A 198 -9.90 -23.86 -29.97
N GLU A 199 -10.43 -22.65 -30.06
CA GLU A 199 -10.63 -21.95 -31.33
C GLU A 199 -9.67 -20.76 -31.38
N ASP A 200 -8.39 -21.04 -31.07
CA ASP A 200 -7.27 -20.36 -31.72
C ASP A 200 -7.13 -21.01 -33.10
N ALA A 201 -7.98 -20.58 -34.04
CA ALA A 201 -7.64 -20.70 -35.45
C ALA A 201 -6.62 -19.59 -35.74
N PRO A 202 -5.38 -19.89 -36.14
CA PRO A 202 -4.52 -18.87 -36.70
C PRO A 202 -5.21 -18.39 -37.98
N ALA A 203 -5.62 -17.12 -38.01
CA ALA A 203 -6.05 -16.48 -39.24
C ALA A 203 -4.87 -16.56 -40.22
N ALA A 204 -5.01 -17.48 -41.17
CA ALA A 204 -4.07 -17.74 -42.23
C ALA A 204 -3.76 -16.46 -43.00
N GLU A 205 -2.50 -16.35 -43.41
CA GLU A 205 -1.98 -15.46 -44.45
C GLU A 205 -3.00 -15.19 -45.56
N ALA A 206 -3.44 -13.94 -45.66
CA ALA A 206 -3.96 -13.39 -46.91
C ALA A 206 -3.00 -12.27 -47.36
N GLY A 207 -1.92 -12.66 -48.02
CA GLY A 207 -1.32 -11.80 -49.04
C GLY A 207 -2.25 -11.78 -50.27
N PRO A 208 -2.38 -10.63 -50.96
CA PRO A 208 -1.42 -10.41 -52.03
C PRO A 208 -0.84 -8.99 -52.11
N ALA A 209 0.46 -8.98 -52.36
CA ALA A 209 1.33 -8.03 -53.07
C ALA A 209 0.97 -6.51 -53.17
N PRO A 210 1.93 -5.62 -52.86
CA PRO A 210 1.82 -4.19 -53.19
C PRO A 210 2.06 -3.93 -54.69
N PRO A 211 1.30 -3.04 -55.35
CA PRO A 211 1.72 -2.50 -56.64
C PRO A 211 2.83 -1.45 -56.48
N ARG A 212 3.77 -1.52 -57.42
CA ARG A 212 4.99 -0.73 -57.56
C ARG A 212 4.73 0.74 -57.89
N THR A 213 5.66 1.55 -57.39
CA THR A 213 6.24 2.81 -57.86
C THR A 213 5.85 3.34 -59.24
N GLU A 214 5.39 4.59 -59.30
CA GLU A 214 5.89 5.64 -60.21
C GLU A 214 5.79 7.02 -59.50
N PRO A 215 6.80 7.90 -59.57
CA PRO A 215 6.75 9.26 -59.06
C PRO A 215 6.40 10.27 -60.18
N PRO A 216 5.65 11.33 -59.91
CA PRO A 216 5.81 12.57 -60.66
C PRO A 216 6.77 13.49 -59.91
N GLU A 217 7.87 13.80 -60.60
CA GLU A 217 8.73 14.94 -60.40
C GLU A 217 7.91 16.25 -60.29
N GLY A 218 8.43 17.21 -59.52
CA GLY A 218 8.26 18.62 -59.87
C GLY A 218 7.77 19.55 -58.77
N GLY A 219 8.66 20.44 -58.33
CA GLY A 219 8.35 21.71 -57.67
C GLY A 219 8.43 21.63 -56.14
N GLY A 220 9.50 22.02 -55.47
CA GLY A 220 10.29 23.23 -55.70
C GLY A 220 9.70 24.38 -54.89
N ALA A 221 10.08 24.48 -53.61
CA ALA A 221 10.24 25.75 -52.89
C ALA A 221 10.98 25.45 -51.58
N ALA A 222 12.17 26.01 -51.47
CA ALA A 222 13.08 25.89 -50.36
C ALA A 222 12.75 26.96 -49.28
N PRO A 223 13.67 27.35 -48.37
CA PRO A 223 13.49 27.20 -46.93
C PRO A 223 13.34 28.55 -46.20
N HIS A 224 12.77 28.54 -45.00
CA HIS A 224 13.03 29.58 -44.01
C HIS A 224 13.04 28.95 -42.62
N GLY A 225 14.22 28.74 -42.06
CA GLY A 225 14.46 29.05 -40.65
C GLY A 225 15.01 30.47 -40.55
N PRO A 226 15.64 30.84 -39.42
CA PRO A 226 15.46 30.42 -38.02
C PRO A 226 15.01 31.63 -37.18
N GLU A 227 14.86 31.50 -35.84
CA GLU A 227 15.61 32.36 -34.89
C GLU A 227 15.17 32.17 -33.43
N THR A 228 16.23 32.09 -32.62
CA THR A 228 16.39 32.07 -31.17
C THR A 228 16.22 33.48 -30.59
N GLU A 229 15.55 33.60 -29.44
CA GLU A 229 15.70 34.66 -28.41
C GLU A 229 15.22 33.97 -27.12
N GLU A 230 16.03 33.55 -26.14
CA GLU A 230 17.02 34.29 -25.34
C GLU A 230 16.50 35.66 -24.89
N ASN A 231 15.87 35.69 -23.71
CA ASN A 231 15.84 36.90 -22.89
C ASN A 231 15.87 36.53 -21.41
N ASP A 232 17.04 36.77 -20.83
CA ASP A 232 17.26 36.99 -19.40
C ASP A 232 16.54 38.26 -18.96
N THR A 233 15.82 38.19 -17.83
CA THR A 233 15.67 39.31 -16.90
C THR A 233 15.37 38.80 -15.49
#